data_AF-A0A9D4SSI1-F1
#
_entry.id   AF-A0A9D4SSI1-F1
#
_cell.length_a   1.000
_cell.length_b   1.000
_cell.length_c   1.000
_cell.angle_alpha   90.00
_cell.angle_beta   90.00
_cell.angle_gamma   90.00
#
_symmetry.space_group_name_H-M   'P 1'
#
loop_
_entity.id
_entity.type
_entity.pdbx_description
1 polymer ?
#
loop_
_entity_poly.entity_id
_entity_poly.type
_entity_poly.pdbx_seq_one_letter_code
_entity_poly.pdbx_strand_id
1 'polypeptide(L)'
;MISKKNKVRPPKLPEGSYKAIFRVRGGFNASRFSHFQLSKLLFTAAGLPATMELRQDIVTINPTTNTVTLSSESYDRLTKYLAIKSLMVDGQEHEVNS
;
A
#
# COMPACT_ATOMS: atom_id res chain seq x y z
N MET A 1 -17.62 -27.90 26.15
CA MET A 1 -16.41 -27.93 25.29
C MET A 1 -16.60 -26.92 24.16
N ILE A 2 -15.89 -25.80 24.15
CA ILE A 2 -16.03 -24.77 23.11
C ILE A 2 -14.84 -24.89 22.15
N SER A 3 -15.13 -25.26 20.91
CA SER A 3 -14.15 -25.40 19.83
C SER A 3 -13.55 -24.03 19.49
N LYS A 4 -12.22 -23.90 19.65
CA LYS A 4 -11.46 -22.72 19.23
C LYS A 4 -11.43 -22.70 17.70
N LYS A 5 -12.23 -21.83 17.08
CA LYS A 5 -12.14 -21.52 15.65
C LYS A 5 -10.69 -21.15 15.33
N ASN A 6 -10.00 -21.99 14.55
CA ASN A 6 -8.70 -21.67 13.97
C ASN A 6 -8.87 -20.41 13.12
N LYS A 7 -8.43 -19.26 13.66
CA LYS A 7 -8.30 -18.03 12.87
C LYS A 7 -7.24 -18.31 11.82
N VAL A 8 -7.65 -18.50 10.57
CA VAL A 8 -6.76 -18.57 9.42
C VAL A 8 -5.88 -17.34 9.47
N ARG A 9 -4.59 -17.54 9.77
CA ARG A 9 -3.63 -16.44 9.78
C ARG A 9 -3.45 -16.00 8.33
N PRO A 10 -3.46 -14.69 8.03
CA PRO A 10 -3.08 -14.23 6.71
C PRO A 10 -1.69 -14.79 6.37
N PRO A 11 -1.43 -15.13 5.09
CA PRO A 11 -0.17 -15.71 4.67
C PRO A 11 1.01 -14.86 5.14
N LYS A 12 2.09 -15.51 5.58
CA LYS A 12 3.35 -14.83 5.90
C LYS A 12 3.83 -14.13 4.62
N LEU A 13 4.09 -12.84 4.72
CA LEU A 13 4.74 -12.09 3.65
C LEU A 13 6.18 -12.60 3.45
N PRO A 14 6.76 -12.50 2.24
CA PRO A 14 8.11 -12.98 1.95
C PRO A 14 9.15 -12.40 2.92
N GLU A 15 9.98 -13.27 3.51
CA GLU A 15 11.15 -12.86 4.30
C GLU A 15 12.14 -12.14 3.36
N GLY A 16 12.47 -10.88 3.65
CA GLY A 16 13.40 -10.06 2.84
C GLY A 16 12.80 -8.84 2.13
N SER A 17 11.50 -8.59 2.22
CA SER A 17 10.87 -7.40 1.62
C SER A 17 10.90 -6.18 2.55
N TYR A 18 11.22 -5.02 1.98
CA TYR A 18 11.11 -3.71 2.62
C TYR A 18 9.65 -3.25 2.61
N LYS A 19 9.22 -2.49 3.63
CA LYS A 19 7.82 -2.09 3.80
C LYS A 19 7.65 -0.60 4.03
N ALA A 20 6.60 -0.04 3.42
CA ALA A 20 6.11 1.30 3.65
C ALA A 20 4.63 1.24 4.06
N ILE A 21 4.23 2.06 5.03
CA ILE A 21 2.84 2.11 5.53
C ILE A 21 2.30 3.50 5.31
N PHE A 22 1.35 3.64 4.40
CA PHE A 22 0.72 4.90 4.07
C PHE A 22 -0.56 5.10 4.87
N ARG A 23 -0.64 6.24 5.55
CA ARG A 23 -1.86 6.78 6.14
C ARG A 23 -2.28 8.02 5.37
N VAL A 24 -3.31 7.85 4.55
CA VAL A 24 -3.84 8.93 3.71
C VAL A 24 -4.93 9.69 4.47
N ARG A 25 -4.87 11.02 4.44
CA ARG A 25 -5.76 11.94 5.18
C ARG A 25 -6.85 12.53 4.29
N GLY A 26 -7.59 13.51 4.82
CA GLY A 26 -8.57 14.29 4.04
C GLY A 26 -9.77 13.48 3.57
N GLY A 27 -10.28 12.56 4.41
CA GLY A 27 -11.47 11.75 4.07
C GLY A 27 -11.22 10.60 3.09
N PHE A 28 -9.95 10.34 2.73
CA PHE A 28 -9.59 9.18 1.92
C PHE A 28 -10.06 7.88 2.58
N ASN A 29 -10.67 7.00 1.79
CA ASN A 29 -11.10 5.68 2.23
C ASN A 29 -10.46 4.61 1.35
N ALA A 30 -9.40 3.97 1.87
CA ALA A 30 -8.63 2.96 1.15
C ALA A 30 -9.48 1.76 0.70
N SER A 31 -10.56 1.44 1.43
CA SER A 31 -11.43 0.29 1.11
C SER A 31 -12.27 0.49 -0.16
N ARG A 32 -12.36 1.72 -0.68
CA ARG A 32 -13.08 2.03 -1.93
C ARG A 32 -12.25 1.75 -3.18
N PHE A 33 -10.97 1.44 -3.03
CA PHE A 33 -10.06 1.23 -4.14
C PHE A 33 -9.67 -0.24 -4.26
N SER A 34 -9.56 -0.72 -5.49
CA SER A 34 -8.91 -2.00 -5.75
C SER A 34 -7.41 -1.91 -5.48
N HIS A 35 -6.79 -3.06 -5.18
CA HIS A 35 -5.33 -3.15 -5.05
C HIS A 35 -4.62 -2.58 -6.29
N PHE A 36 -5.12 -2.87 -7.49
CA PHE A 36 -4.55 -2.35 -8.74
C PHE A 36 -4.59 -0.82 -8.83
N GLN A 37 -5.72 -0.20 -8.45
CA GLN A 37 -5.85 1.26 -8.45
C GLN A 37 -4.87 1.90 -7.46
N LEU A 38 -4.76 1.36 -6.24
CA LEU A 38 -3.83 1.88 -5.23
C LEU A 38 -2.38 1.70 -5.64
N SER A 39 -2.01 0.54 -6.20
CA SER A 39 -0.68 0.32 -6.76
C SER A 39 -0.36 1.39 -7.80
N LYS A 40 -1.25 1.60 -8.78
CA LYS A 40 -1.04 2.61 -9.83
C LYS A 40 -0.89 4.02 -9.24
N LEU A 41 -1.71 4.38 -8.26
CA LEU A 41 -1.64 5.66 -7.54
C LEU A 41 -0.28 5.85 -6.88
N LEU A 42 0.16 4.88 -6.08
CA LEU A 42 1.45 4.93 -5.37
C LEU A 42 2.63 4.96 -6.34
N PHE A 43 2.57 4.21 -7.45
CA PHE A 43 3.62 4.19 -8.46
C PHE A 43 3.74 5.55 -9.16
N THR A 44 2.61 6.13 -9.54
CA THR A 44 2.55 7.45 -10.16
C THR A 44 3.07 8.52 -9.21
N ALA A 45 2.64 8.51 -7.94
CA ALA A 45 3.09 9.47 -6.94
C ALA A 45 4.59 9.33 -6.58
N ALA A 46 5.13 8.11 -6.65
CA ALA A 46 6.57 7.87 -6.50
C ALA A 46 7.40 8.25 -7.73
N GLY A 47 6.77 8.72 -8.82
CA GLY A 47 7.45 9.01 -10.09
C GLY A 47 8.03 7.77 -10.75
N LEU A 48 7.45 6.58 -10.47
CA LEU A 48 7.89 5.32 -11.03
C LEU A 48 7.07 4.98 -12.27
N PRO A 49 7.72 4.59 -13.38
CA PRO A 49 7.01 4.20 -14.59
C PRO A 49 6.23 2.91 -14.31
N ALA A 50 4.97 2.84 -14.75
CA ALA A 50 4.11 1.67 -14.56
C ALA A 50 4.56 0.46 -15.42
N THR A 51 5.76 -0.06 -15.17
CA THR A 51 6.38 -1.18 -15.89
C THR A 51 6.01 -2.52 -15.23
N MET A 52 6.33 -3.63 -15.93
CA MET A 52 6.15 -4.98 -15.39
C MET A 52 6.91 -5.22 -14.08
N GLU A 53 8.03 -4.54 -13.84
CA GLU A 53 8.82 -4.69 -12.60
C GLU A 53 8.06 -4.23 -11.35
N LEU A 54 7.19 -3.23 -11.47
CA LEU A 54 6.34 -2.79 -10.36
C LEU A 54 5.22 -3.78 -10.03
N ARG A 55 4.97 -4.79 -10.87
CA ARG A 55 4.01 -5.87 -10.54
C ARG A 55 4.54 -6.80 -9.43
N GLN A 56 5.83 -6.74 -9.13
CA GLN A 56 6.42 -7.50 -8.03
C GLN A 56 6.15 -6.85 -6.67
N ASP A 57 5.87 -5.55 -6.63
CA ASP A 57 5.58 -4.84 -5.40
C ASP A 57 4.13 -5.16 -4.96
N ILE A 58 3.99 -5.63 -3.72
CA ILE A 58 2.70 -6.09 -3.18
C ILE A 58 2.07 -4.96 -2.39
N VAL A 59 0.88 -4.53 -2.82
CA VAL A 59 0.06 -3.57 -2.10
C VAL A 59 -1.04 -4.31 -1.34
N THR A 60 -1.26 -3.94 -0.08
CA THR A 60 -2.29 -4.54 0.78
C THR A 60 -3.02 -3.44 1.53
N ILE A 61 -4.34 -3.59 1.66
CA ILE A 61 -5.21 -2.63 2.35
C ILE A 61 -5.57 -3.18 3.72
N ASN A 62 -5.41 -2.36 4.77
CA ASN A 62 -6.01 -2.60 6.07
C ASN A 62 -7.20 -1.66 6.27
N PRO A 63 -8.44 -2.11 6.00
CA PRO A 63 -9.62 -1.25 6.07
C PRO A 63 -9.97 -0.82 7.50
N THR A 64 -9.60 -1.61 8.51
CA THR A 64 -9.88 -1.28 9.93
C THR A 64 -9.09 -0.06 10.39
N THR A 65 -7.87 0.11 9.90
CA THR A 65 -6.99 1.24 10.27
C THR A 65 -6.84 2.27 9.14
N ASN A 66 -7.55 2.06 8.02
CA ASN A 66 -7.47 2.86 6.81
C ASN A 66 -6.03 3.11 6.33
N THR A 67 -5.19 2.06 6.40
CA THR A 67 -3.79 2.14 5.98
C THR A 67 -3.54 1.27 4.75
N VAL A 68 -2.61 1.71 3.91
CA VAL A 68 -2.12 0.94 2.77
C VAL A 68 -0.69 0.52 3.06
N THR A 69 -0.39 -0.77 2.97
CA THR A 69 0.97 -1.30 3.10
C THR A 69 1.49 -1.65 1.72
N LEU A 70 2.70 -1.19 1.40
CA LEU A 70 3.44 -1.59 0.21
C LEU A 70 4.67 -2.37 0.64
N SER A 71 4.86 -3.55 0.04
CA SER A 71 6.05 -4.37 0.21
C SER A 71 6.83 -4.42 -1.10
N SER A 72 8.12 -4.14 -1.05
CA SER A 72 9.01 -4.16 -2.21
C SER A 72 10.29 -4.91 -1.88
N GLU A 73 10.83 -5.65 -2.85
CA GLU A 73 12.16 -6.27 -2.74
C GLU A 73 13.30 -5.27 -3.02
N SER A 74 12.97 -4.07 -3.55
CA SER A 74 13.94 -3.02 -3.83
C SER A 74 13.87 -1.91 -2.79
N TYR A 75 14.98 -1.69 -2.09
CA TYR A 75 15.12 -0.58 -1.14
C TYR A 75 15.03 0.80 -1.82
N ASP A 76 15.61 0.93 -3.02
CA ASP A 76 15.58 2.17 -3.79
C ASP A 76 14.15 2.54 -4.20
N ARG A 77 13.34 1.56 -4.62
CA ARG A 77 11.91 1.78 -4.87
C ARG A 77 11.18 2.15 -3.58
N LEU A 78 11.45 1.46 -2.48
CA LEU A 78 10.87 1.78 -1.18
C LEU A 78 11.17 3.22 -0.74
N THR A 79 12.39 3.71 -0.97
CA THR A 79 12.77 5.07 -0.62
C THR A 79 11.94 6.10 -1.40
N LYS A 80 11.68 5.86 -2.69
CA LYS A 80 10.78 6.70 -3.50
C LYS A 80 9.35 6.67 -2.99
N TYR A 81 8.87 5.50 -2.59
CA TYR A 81 7.56 5.34 -1.96
C TYR A 81 7.44 6.12 -0.65
N LEU A 82 8.44 6.03 0.24
CA LEU A 82 8.45 6.76 1.51
C LEU A 82 8.50 8.28 1.34
N ALA A 83 9.01 8.78 0.21
CA ALA A 83 9.05 10.20 -0.11
C ALA A 83 7.68 10.79 -0.52
N ILE A 84 6.66 9.96 -0.77
CA ILE A 84 5.30 10.42 -1.10
C ILE A 84 4.74 11.21 0.09
N LYS A 85 4.35 12.47 -0.16
CA LYS A 85 3.69 13.34 0.81
C LYS A 85 2.22 13.59 0.51
N SER A 86 1.80 13.38 -0.74
CA SER A 86 0.40 13.51 -1.12
C SER A 86 0.04 12.57 -2.28
N LEU A 87 -1.25 12.29 -2.40
CA LEU A 87 -1.86 11.52 -3.49
C LEU A 87 -2.97 12.34 -4.14
N MET A 88 -2.96 12.39 -5.47
CA MET A 88 -4.05 12.98 -6.26
C MET A 88 -5.08 11.90 -6.60
N VAL A 89 -6.29 12.02 -6.06
CA VAL A 89 -7.39 11.07 -6.24
C VAL A 89 -8.61 11.84 -6.73
N ASP A 90 -9.13 11.49 -7.90
CA ASP A 90 -10.31 12.13 -8.52
C ASP A 90 -10.23 13.68 -8.56
N GLY A 91 -9.02 14.22 -8.74
CA GLY A 91 -8.77 15.66 -8.80
C GLY A 91 -8.59 16.33 -7.43
N GLN A 92 -8.70 15.57 -6.33
CA GLN A 92 -8.46 16.05 -4.97
C GLN A 92 -7.09 15.58 -4.44
N GLU A 93 -6.36 16.50 -3.81
CA GLU A 93 -5.11 16.18 -3.12
C GLU A 93 -5.40 15.65 -1.71
N HIS A 94 -4.75 14.54 -1.37
CA HIS A 94 -4.79 13.94 -0.04
C HIS A 94 -3.38 13.85 0.54
N GLU A 95 -3.16 14.41 1.71
CA GLU A 95 -1.90 14.27 2.45
C GLU A 95 -1.65 12.81 2.86
N VAL A 96 -0.38 12.41 2.84
CA VAL A 96 0.09 11.07 3.19
C VAL A 96 1.18 11.13 4.25
N ASN A 97 0.98 10.34 5.31
CA ASN A 97 2.02 10.05 6.29
C ASN A 97 2.52 8.62 6.05
N SER A 98 3.79 8.50 5.66
CA SER A 98 4.53 7.27 5.41
C SER A 98 5.34 6.80 6.61
#